data_AF-A0A0V8HWB3-F1
#
_entry.id   AF-A0A0V8HWB3-F1
#
_cell.length_a   1.000
_cell.length_b   1.000
_cell.length_c   1.000
_cell.angle_alpha   90.00
_cell.angle_beta   90.00
_cell.angle_gamma   90.00
#
_symmetry.space_group_name_H-M   'P 1'
#
loop_
_entity.id
_entity.type
_entity.pdbx_description
1 polymer ?
#
loop_
_entity_poly.entity_id
_entity_poly.type
_entity_poly.pdbx_seq_one_letter_code
_entity_poly.pdbx_strand_id
1 'polypeptide(L)'
;MTKRPLLLALPLMASLALAGCSAQTTDPVPTSSESENVSQNQSGTAEQTTGNTLSAEQVESIAANLLEGEPSVQVINNEQMQPQLTAAKDAQLPQGIKPEKCAELNQKYTVSDLTGSVAATSTSSSDQIGKVVQIFSLTDEGTRKKVQDALGLDDLDGCETVTIAQGDTDIKAQRQILPLDVKAEKSLTMSTIMDAGGGQNLSSVAVQALDGNNFVLVTLQTGSLEPAELAAQAVELTDKAFDEIKSAQ
;
A
#
# COMPACT_ATOMS: atom_id res chain seq x y z
N MET A 1 28.71 46.69 -27.99
CA MET A 1 27.58 47.63 -28.18
C MET A 1 26.30 46.91 -27.84
N THR A 2 25.65 47.43 -26.81
CA THR A 2 24.36 47.07 -26.22
C THR A 2 23.21 47.44 -27.15
N LYS A 3 22.11 46.67 -27.17
CA LYS A 3 20.73 47.19 -27.04
C LYS A 3 19.74 46.04 -26.78
N ARG A 4 18.81 46.36 -25.88
CA ARG A 4 17.93 45.53 -25.05
C ARG A 4 16.56 45.25 -25.71
N PRO A 5 15.73 44.37 -25.11
CA PRO A 5 14.54 43.75 -25.71
C PRO A 5 13.27 44.61 -25.56
N LEU A 6 12.23 44.28 -26.32
CA LEU A 6 10.88 44.81 -26.14
C LEU A 6 10.06 43.86 -25.25
N LEU A 7 9.64 44.39 -24.11
CA LEU A 7 8.59 43.88 -23.25
C LEU A 7 7.21 44.09 -23.90
N LEU A 8 6.33 43.11 -23.74
CA LEU A 8 4.89 43.29 -23.85
C LEU A 8 4.26 42.84 -22.53
N ALA A 9 3.78 43.83 -21.79
CA ALA A 9 2.84 43.72 -20.67
C ALA A 9 1.41 43.54 -21.26
N LEU A 10 0.32 43.14 -20.59
CA LEU A 10 -0.14 43.14 -19.19
C LEU A 10 -1.47 42.31 -19.18
N PRO A 11 -2.34 42.32 -18.13
CA PRO A 11 -2.80 41.16 -17.36
C PRO A 11 -4.24 40.69 -17.68
N LEU A 12 -4.67 39.54 -17.14
CA LEU A 12 -6.09 39.29 -16.84
C LEU A 12 -6.23 38.58 -15.49
N MET A 13 -6.73 39.33 -14.52
CA MET A 13 -7.29 38.84 -13.27
C MET A 13 -8.65 38.17 -13.55
N ALA A 14 -8.87 36.98 -13.01
CA ALA A 14 -10.19 36.43 -12.80
C ALA A 14 -10.24 35.80 -11.39
N SER A 15 -10.59 36.63 -10.43
CA SER A 15 -11.02 36.24 -9.09
C SER A 15 -12.41 35.59 -9.17
N LEU A 16 -12.50 34.31 -8.86
CA LEU A 16 -13.76 33.63 -8.53
C LEU A 16 -13.89 33.58 -7.00
N ALA A 17 -14.56 34.59 -6.46
CA ALA A 17 -15.11 34.54 -5.11
C ALA A 17 -16.50 33.89 -5.20
N LEU A 18 -16.68 32.71 -4.60
CA LEU A 18 -18.02 32.23 -4.26
C LEU A 18 -18.31 32.60 -2.81
N ALA A 19 -19.12 33.64 -2.65
CA ALA A 19 -19.82 33.93 -1.41
C ALA A 19 -21.22 33.29 -1.45
N GLY A 20 -21.56 32.53 -0.41
CA GLY A 20 -22.81 32.67 0.33
C GLY A 20 -24.09 32.00 -0.19
N CYS A 21 -24.56 31.00 0.58
CA CYS A 21 -25.95 30.94 1.05
C CYS A 21 -26.01 30.36 2.47
N SER A 22 -26.14 31.27 3.44
CA SER A 22 -26.84 31.12 4.74
C SER A 22 -28.34 30.88 4.51
N ALA A 23 -29.21 30.38 5.39
CA ALA A 23 -29.20 29.82 6.75
C ALA A 23 -30.65 29.36 7.04
N GLN A 24 -30.89 28.44 7.98
CA GLN A 24 -31.95 28.62 8.99
C GLN A 24 -31.78 27.60 10.13
N THR A 25 -31.63 28.14 11.34
CA THR A 25 -31.56 27.45 12.64
C THR A 25 -32.95 27.31 13.25
N THR A 26 -33.27 26.20 13.91
CA THR A 26 -34.08 26.17 15.16
C THR A 26 -33.99 24.79 15.85
N ASP A 27 -33.34 24.77 17.03
CA ASP A 27 -33.55 23.81 18.14
C ASP A 27 -34.73 24.30 19.03
N PRO A 28 -35.25 23.59 20.08
CA PRO A 28 -34.76 22.36 20.77
C PRO A 28 -35.82 21.25 21.15
N VAL A 29 -35.34 20.00 21.31
CA VAL A 29 -35.45 18.99 22.44
C VAL A 29 -36.68 19.07 23.39
N PRO A 30 -37.37 17.95 23.82
CA PRO A 30 -36.79 17.00 24.79
C PRO A 30 -37.27 15.52 24.95
N THR A 31 -36.33 14.71 25.49
CA THR A 31 -36.43 13.75 26.63
C THR A 31 -36.91 12.28 26.44
N SER A 32 -35.91 11.39 26.63
CA SER A 32 -35.78 10.21 27.54
C SER A 32 -36.55 8.89 27.36
N SER A 33 -35.75 7.80 27.41
CA SER A 33 -35.74 6.66 28.37
C SER A 33 -35.46 5.34 27.62
N GLU A 34 -34.26 4.76 27.77
CA GLU A 34 -33.98 3.56 28.60
C GLU A 34 -34.82 2.31 28.25
N SER A 35 -34.18 1.26 27.71
CA SER A 35 -33.94 -0.01 28.44
C SER A 35 -33.49 -1.17 27.52
N GLU A 36 -32.42 -1.82 27.96
CA GLU A 36 -32.20 -3.28 28.06
C GLU A 36 -32.13 -4.19 26.81
N ASN A 37 -30.90 -4.59 26.51
CA ASN A 37 -30.35 -5.93 26.75
C ASN A 37 -31.15 -7.15 26.27
N VAL A 38 -30.70 -7.82 25.20
CA VAL A 38 -30.78 -9.29 25.09
C VAL A 38 -29.52 -9.82 24.39
N SER A 39 -28.71 -10.51 25.18
CA SER A 39 -27.72 -11.49 24.74
C SER A 39 -28.39 -12.66 24.00
N GLN A 40 -27.84 -13.07 22.85
CA GLN A 40 -27.90 -14.48 22.45
C GLN A 40 -26.52 -14.96 22.01
N ASN A 41 -25.93 -15.68 22.94
CA ASN A 41 -24.78 -16.57 22.79
C ASN A 41 -25.20 -17.75 21.90
N GLN A 42 -24.52 -17.99 20.79
CA GLN A 42 -24.65 -19.26 20.06
C GLN A 42 -23.27 -19.88 19.87
N SER A 43 -23.03 -20.93 20.64
CA SER A 43 -21.83 -21.77 20.55
C SER A 43 -21.79 -22.57 19.25
N GLY A 44 -20.59 -22.67 18.67
CA GLY A 44 -20.09 -23.92 18.15
C GLY A 44 -19.89 -24.01 16.64
N THR A 45 -18.74 -23.55 16.14
CA THR A 45 -17.90 -24.31 15.20
C THR A 45 -16.47 -23.82 15.39
N ALA A 46 -15.47 -24.70 15.32
CA ALA A 46 -14.07 -24.35 15.57
C ALA A 46 -13.63 -23.16 14.70
N GLU A 47 -13.48 -22.00 15.33
CA GLU A 47 -12.95 -20.78 14.73
C GLU A 47 -11.47 -21.04 14.38
N GLN A 48 -11.21 -21.25 13.09
CA GLN A 48 -10.06 -20.54 12.52
C GLN A 48 -10.34 -19.07 12.79
N THR A 49 -9.50 -18.41 13.58
CA THR A 49 -9.58 -16.99 13.88
C THR A 49 -9.58 -16.17 12.59
N THR A 50 -10.76 -15.98 12.00
CA THR A 50 -11.02 -14.89 11.07
C THR A 50 -10.84 -13.61 11.88
N GLY A 51 -9.67 -12.98 11.76
CA GLY A 51 -9.39 -11.72 12.45
C GLY A 51 -10.50 -10.69 12.18
N ASN A 52 -10.80 -9.82 13.15
CA ASN A 52 -11.82 -8.81 12.95
C ASN A 52 -11.47 -7.91 11.75
N THR A 53 -12.42 -7.68 10.86
CA THR A 53 -12.27 -6.71 9.76
C THR A 53 -12.35 -5.30 10.31
N LEU A 54 -11.44 -4.42 9.88
CA LEU A 54 -11.43 -3.00 10.21
C LEU A 54 -12.39 -2.20 9.31
N SER A 55 -12.95 -1.13 9.85
CA SER A 55 -13.71 -0.12 9.10
C SER A 55 -12.80 0.75 8.24
N ALA A 56 -13.39 1.49 7.30
CA ALA A 56 -12.62 2.41 6.44
C ALA A 56 -11.91 3.49 7.25
N GLU A 57 -12.58 4.02 8.28
CA GLU A 57 -12.04 5.04 9.18
C GLU A 57 -10.88 4.49 10.01
N GLN A 58 -10.97 3.24 10.48
CA GLN A 58 -9.89 2.59 11.22
C GLN A 58 -8.67 2.40 10.31
N VAL A 59 -8.85 1.85 9.11
CA VAL A 59 -7.76 1.62 8.16
C VAL A 59 -7.08 2.94 7.74
N GLU A 60 -7.87 3.99 7.48
CA GLU A 60 -7.36 5.33 7.17
C GLU A 60 -6.57 5.93 8.34
N SER A 61 -7.10 5.84 9.57
CA SER A 61 -6.42 6.35 10.76
C SER A 61 -5.07 5.65 10.98
N ILE A 62 -5.01 4.33 10.81
CA ILE A 62 -3.75 3.59 10.94
C ILE A 62 -2.76 4.04 9.86
N ALA A 63 -3.20 4.15 8.60
CA ALA A 63 -2.34 4.61 7.50
C ALA A 63 -1.76 6.02 7.76
N ALA A 64 -2.58 6.94 8.28
CA ALA A 64 -2.15 8.29 8.63
C ALA A 64 -1.08 8.30 9.74
N ASN A 65 -1.25 7.46 10.77
CA ASN A 65 -0.34 7.41 11.92
C ASN A 65 1.02 6.78 11.60
N LEU A 66 1.07 5.82 10.66
CA LEU A 66 2.29 5.05 10.42
C LEU A 66 3.48 5.89 9.96
N LEU A 67 3.21 6.92 9.14
CA LEU A 67 4.21 7.84 8.60
C LEU A 67 4.08 9.24 9.20
N GLU A 68 3.40 9.41 10.33
CA GLU A 68 3.28 10.71 10.98
C GLU A 68 4.66 11.33 11.26
N GLY A 69 4.81 12.62 10.93
CA GLY A 69 6.08 13.35 11.10
C GLY A 69 7.07 13.21 9.95
N GLU A 70 6.81 12.33 8.98
CA GLU A 70 7.62 12.23 7.75
C GLU A 70 7.32 13.40 6.78
N PRO A 71 8.27 13.79 5.93
CA PRO A 71 8.05 14.81 4.92
C PRO A 71 7.10 14.30 3.83
N SER A 72 6.26 15.19 3.32
CA SER A 72 5.44 14.97 2.12
C SER A 72 4.50 13.75 2.22
N VAL A 73 3.94 13.49 3.40
CA VAL A 73 3.01 12.40 3.63
C VAL A 73 1.70 12.63 2.90
N GLN A 74 1.23 11.61 2.20
CA GLN A 74 -0.08 11.58 1.55
C GLN A 74 -0.79 10.31 1.98
N VAL A 75 -2.08 10.45 2.32
CA VAL A 75 -2.95 9.33 2.67
C VAL A 75 -4.05 9.23 1.60
N ILE A 76 -4.21 8.04 1.06
CA ILE A 76 -5.27 7.68 0.12
C ILE A 76 -6.22 6.74 0.87
N ASN A 77 -7.45 7.18 1.08
CA ASN A 77 -8.44 6.41 1.84
C ASN A 77 -9.13 5.33 1.00
N ASN A 78 -10.05 4.60 1.61
CA ASN A 78 -10.74 3.49 0.96
C ASN A 78 -11.52 3.92 -0.29
N GLU A 79 -12.26 5.03 -0.23
CA GLU A 79 -13.04 5.51 -1.38
C GLU A 79 -12.16 5.76 -2.60
N GLN A 80 -10.97 6.34 -2.40
CA GLN A 80 -10.01 6.61 -3.46
C GLN A 80 -9.22 5.37 -3.90
N MET A 81 -9.02 4.40 -3.01
CA MET A 81 -8.34 3.13 -3.29
C MET A 81 -9.18 2.18 -4.15
N GLN A 82 -10.49 2.06 -3.91
CA GLN A 82 -11.34 1.07 -4.58
C GLN A 82 -11.29 1.13 -6.13
N PRO A 83 -11.33 2.32 -6.77
CA PRO A 83 -11.13 2.41 -8.21
C PRO A 83 -9.76 1.92 -8.68
N GLN A 84 -8.70 2.17 -7.89
CA GLN A 84 -7.34 1.72 -8.19
C GLN A 84 -7.20 0.20 -8.10
N LEU A 85 -7.83 -0.41 -7.08
CA LEU A 85 -7.86 -1.87 -6.92
C LEU A 85 -8.63 -2.55 -8.03
N THR A 86 -9.73 -1.95 -8.48
CA THR A 86 -10.49 -2.43 -9.65
C THR A 86 -9.64 -2.36 -10.90
N ALA A 87 -8.94 -1.25 -11.13
CA ALA A 87 -8.04 -1.11 -12.27
C ALA A 87 -6.87 -2.11 -12.22
N ALA A 88 -6.30 -2.36 -11.03
CA ALA A 88 -5.19 -3.30 -10.84
C ALA A 88 -5.61 -4.75 -11.10
N LYS A 89 -6.82 -5.14 -10.68
CA LYS A 89 -7.40 -6.46 -10.96
C LYS A 89 -7.51 -6.74 -12.47
N ASP A 90 -7.90 -5.73 -13.24
CA ASP A 90 -8.10 -5.86 -14.69
C ASP A 90 -6.81 -5.55 -15.49
N ALA A 91 -5.75 -5.11 -14.83
CA ALA A 91 -4.49 -4.77 -15.47
C ALA A 91 -3.79 -6.03 -16.00
N GLN A 92 -3.33 -5.97 -17.25
CA GLN A 92 -2.42 -6.98 -17.78
C GLN A 92 -1.05 -6.79 -17.14
N LEU A 93 -0.49 -7.88 -16.62
CA LEU A 93 0.86 -7.86 -16.07
C LEU A 93 1.88 -7.49 -17.16
N PRO A 94 2.98 -6.81 -16.78
CA PRO A 94 3.97 -6.31 -17.74
C PRO A 94 4.47 -7.44 -18.65
N GLN A 95 4.26 -7.26 -19.95
CA GLN A 95 4.80 -8.15 -20.98
C GLN A 95 6.31 -7.90 -21.14
N GLY A 96 7.05 -8.92 -21.56
CA GLY A 96 8.48 -8.78 -21.87
C GLY A 96 9.42 -8.97 -20.68
N ILE A 97 8.97 -9.60 -19.59
CA ILE A 97 9.88 -10.14 -18.57
C ILE A 97 10.60 -11.36 -19.14
N LYS A 98 11.93 -11.34 -19.10
CA LYS A 98 12.81 -12.45 -19.49
C LYS A 98 13.59 -12.97 -18.28
N PRO A 99 13.76 -14.29 -18.12
CA PRO A 99 13.13 -15.37 -18.90
C PRO A 99 11.59 -15.36 -18.84
N GLU A 100 10.90 -15.85 -19.87
CA GLU A 100 9.43 -15.78 -19.98
C GLU A 100 8.71 -16.48 -18.82
N LYS A 101 9.29 -17.58 -18.31
CA LYS A 101 8.80 -18.27 -17.10
C LYS A 101 8.72 -17.35 -15.87
N CYS A 102 9.55 -16.31 -15.81
CA CYS A 102 9.57 -15.36 -14.70
C CYS A 102 8.39 -14.39 -14.74
N ALA A 103 7.75 -14.22 -15.90
CA ALA A 103 6.47 -13.52 -15.98
C ALA A 103 5.38 -14.31 -15.24
N GLU A 104 5.29 -15.62 -15.46
CA GLU A 104 4.35 -16.51 -14.77
C GLU A 104 4.59 -16.53 -13.26
N LEU A 105 5.85 -16.63 -12.84
CA LEU A 105 6.21 -16.57 -11.43
C LEU A 105 5.81 -15.22 -10.80
N ASN A 106 6.05 -14.11 -11.51
CA ASN A 106 5.64 -12.78 -11.06
C ASN A 106 4.12 -12.69 -10.83
N GLN A 107 3.31 -13.40 -11.62
CA GLN A 107 1.86 -13.41 -11.41
C GLN A 107 1.47 -14.18 -10.13
N LYS A 108 2.20 -15.25 -9.80
CA LYS A 108 1.87 -16.11 -8.63
C LYS A 108 2.00 -15.36 -7.31
N TYR A 109 3.02 -14.52 -7.15
CA TYR A 109 3.26 -13.79 -5.90
C TYR A 109 2.75 -12.34 -5.92
N THR A 110 2.19 -11.88 -7.04
CA THR A 110 1.52 -10.58 -7.13
C THR A 110 0.03 -10.78 -6.89
N VAL A 111 -0.49 -10.20 -5.80
CA VAL A 111 -1.94 -10.19 -5.55
C VAL A 111 -2.55 -9.00 -6.30
N SER A 112 -3.05 -9.23 -7.51
CA SER A 112 -3.66 -8.16 -8.33
C SER A 112 -5.10 -7.85 -7.96
N ASP A 113 -5.83 -8.82 -7.40
CA ASP A 113 -7.23 -8.66 -7.00
C ASP A 113 -7.35 -8.56 -5.47
N LEU A 114 -7.35 -7.31 -5.00
CA LEU A 114 -7.59 -6.93 -3.60
C LEU A 114 -8.94 -6.20 -3.44
N THR A 115 -9.85 -6.31 -4.41
CA THR A 115 -11.13 -5.58 -4.41
C THR A 115 -12.06 -6.00 -3.27
N GLY A 116 -11.87 -7.21 -2.74
CA GLY A 116 -12.52 -7.69 -1.52
C GLY A 116 -11.84 -7.22 -0.23
N SER A 117 -11.61 -5.91 -0.11
CA SER A 117 -10.98 -5.33 1.07
C SER A 117 -11.48 -3.91 1.36
N VAL A 118 -11.32 -3.50 2.61
CA VAL A 118 -11.26 -2.09 3.01
C VAL A 118 -9.79 -1.70 3.05
N ALA A 119 -9.40 -0.63 2.35
CA ALA A 119 -7.99 -0.31 2.15
C ALA A 119 -7.64 1.15 2.42
N ALA A 120 -6.42 1.42 2.82
CA ALA A 120 -5.82 2.75 2.76
C ALA A 120 -4.33 2.64 2.45
N THR A 121 -3.79 3.67 1.83
CA THR A 121 -2.36 3.78 1.53
C THR A 121 -1.81 5.07 2.14
N SER A 122 -0.64 4.97 2.76
CA SER A 122 0.17 6.10 3.19
C SER A 122 1.48 6.10 2.41
N THR A 123 1.84 7.24 1.86
CA THR A 123 3.12 7.41 1.14
C THR A 123 3.90 8.55 1.74
N SER A 124 5.21 8.41 1.86
CA SER A 124 6.12 9.53 2.10
C SER A 124 7.22 9.53 1.03
N SER A 125 7.63 10.72 0.63
CA SER A 125 8.72 10.90 -0.33
C SER A 125 9.69 11.90 0.26
N SER A 126 10.81 11.37 0.75
CA SER A 126 11.98 12.14 1.17
C SER A 126 13.09 12.03 0.12
N ASP A 127 14.10 12.88 0.21
CA ASP A 127 15.27 12.82 -0.67
C ASP A 127 16.09 11.52 -0.51
N GLN A 128 15.84 10.72 0.53
CA GLN A 128 16.65 9.54 0.87
C GLN A 128 15.91 8.22 0.64
N ILE A 129 14.66 8.14 1.07
CA ILE A 129 13.85 6.92 1.01
C ILE A 129 12.41 7.29 0.63
N GLY A 130 11.88 6.62 -0.40
CA GLY A 130 10.45 6.59 -0.68
C GLY A 130 9.80 5.47 0.10
N LYS A 131 8.70 5.76 0.80
CA LYS A 131 7.94 4.79 1.59
C LYS A 131 6.51 4.72 1.06
N VAL A 132 6.00 3.51 0.88
CA VAL A 132 4.60 3.23 0.58
C VAL A 132 4.13 2.15 1.54
N VAL A 133 3.10 2.43 2.32
CA VAL A 133 2.48 1.49 3.25
C VAL A 133 1.02 1.34 2.88
N GLN A 134 0.61 0.12 2.55
CA GLN A 134 -0.76 -0.19 2.17
C GLN A 134 -1.32 -1.18 3.18
N ILE A 135 -2.48 -0.85 3.72
CA ILE A 135 -3.20 -1.69 4.68
C ILE A 135 -4.49 -2.12 4.03
N PHE A 136 -4.76 -3.41 4.10
CA PHE A 136 -5.96 -4.04 3.58
C PHE A 136 -6.60 -4.87 4.68
N SER A 137 -7.80 -4.50 5.09
CA SER A 137 -8.68 -5.37 5.87
C SER A 137 -9.54 -6.18 4.90
N LEU A 138 -9.17 -7.44 4.69
CA LEU A 138 -9.80 -8.35 3.74
C LEU A 138 -11.19 -8.75 4.23
N THR A 139 -12.21 -8.57 3.39
CA THR A 139 -13.61 -8.76 3.75
C THR A 139 -14.21 -10.08 3.28
N ASP A 140 -13.47 -10.83 2.44
CA ASP A 140 -13.88 -12.14 1.96
C ASP A 140 -12.74 -13.17 1.97
N GLU A 141 -13.12 -14.44 2.11
CA GLU A 141 -12.19 -15.56 2.17
C GLU A 141 -11.46 -15.80 0.85
N GLY A 142 -12.07 -15.49 -0.29
CA GLY A 142 -11.46 -15.66 -1.61
C GLY A 142 -10.25 -14.75 -1.80
N THR A 143 -10.39 -13.47 -1.45
CA THR A 143 -9.28 -12.50 -1.44
C THR A 143 -8.20 -12.91 -0.44
N ARG A 144 -8.59 -13.28 0.78
CA ARG A 144 -7.63 -13.77 1.80
C ARG A 144 -6.83 -14.98 1.32
N LYS A 145 -7.50 -15.95 0.68
CA LYS A 145 -6.84 -17.13 0.15
C LYS A 145 -5.84 -16.78 -0.96
N LYS A 146 -6.18 -15.87 -1.88
CA LYS A 146 -5.24 -15.40 -2.92
C LYS A 146 -3.99 -14.78 -2.30
N VAL A 147 -4.16 -13.93 -1.27
CA VAL A 147 -3.04 -13.35 -0.53
C VAL A 147 -2.19 -14.45 0.12
N GLN A 148 -2.82 -15.37 0.86
CA GLN A 148 -2.12 -16.45 1.52
C GLN A 148 -1.33 -17.34 0.53
N ASP A 149 -1.93 -17.67 -0.61
CA ASP A 149 -1.28 -18.48 -1.65
C ASP A 149 -0.09 -17.71 -2.27
N ALA A 150 -0.20 -16.40 -2.48
CA ALA A 150 0.89 -15.56 -2.98
C ALA A 150 2.07 -15.40 -2.01
N LEU A 151 1.78 -15.33 -0.69
CA LEU A 151 2.78 -15.29 0.37
C LEU A 151 3.51 -16.63 0.57
N GLY A 152 3.04 -17.70 -0.05
CA GLY A 152 3.65 -19.04 0.02
C GLY A 152 4.88 -19.23 -0.86
N LEU A 153 5.34 -18.20 -1.58
CA LEU A 153 6.53 -18.27 -2.43
C LEU A 153 7.80 -18.42 -1.57
N ASP A 154 8.51 -19.53 -1.74
CA ASP A 154 9.73 -19.86 -1.01
C ASP A 154 11.01 -19.81 -1.86
N ASP A 155 10.88 -19.95 -3.18
CA ASP A 155 11.98 -19.87 -4.15
C ASP A 155 11.62 -19.01 -5.38
N LEU A 156 12.64 -18.46 -6.04
CA LEU A 156 12.51 -17.72 -7.29
C LEU A 156 12.65 -18.59 -8.54
N ASP A 157 12.84 -19.90 -8.42
CA ASP A 157 12.88 -20.86 -9.54
C ASP A 157 13.85 -20.42 -10.68
N GLY A 158 14.99 -19.79 -10.36
CA GLY A 158 15.92 -19.26 -11.36
C GLY A 158 15.52 -17.91 -11.97
N CYS A 159 14.67 -17.13 -11.29
CA CYS A 159 14.23 -15.78 -11.64
C CYS A 159 14.83 -14.69 -10.73
N GLU A 160 15.98 -14.97 -10.10
CA GLU A 160 16.74 -14.03 -9.28
C GLU A 160 17.32 -12.89 -10.12
N THR A 161 17.47 -13.09 -11.44
CA THR A 161 17.80 -12.02 -12.37
C THR A 161 16.80 -12.05 -13.52
N VAL A 162 16.12 -10.92 -13.71
CA VAL A 162 15.19 -10.73 -14.81
C VAL A 162 15.56 -9.50 -15.62
N THR A 163 15.19 -9.53 -16.89
CA THR A 163 15.18 -8.33 -17.75
C THR A 163 13.74 -7.95 -18.02
N ILE A 164 13.40 -6.68 -17.84
CA ILE A 164 12.07 -6.13 -18.03
C ILE A 164 12.15 -5.16 -19.20
N ALA A 165 11.44 -5.46 -20.29
CA ALA A 165 11.31 -4.53 -21.41
C ALA A 165 10.39 -3.36 -21.01
N GLN A 166 10.92 -2.14 -21.06
CA GLN A 166 10.16 -0.91 -20.82
C GLN A 166 10.40 0.06 -21.99
N GLY A 167 9.44 0.12 -22.92
CA GLY A 167 9.60 0.85 -24.17
C GLY A 167 10.77 0.29 -24.99
N ASP A 168 11.71 1.15 -25.37
CA ASP A 168 12.91 0.77 -26.14
C ASP A 168 14.11 0.37 -25.25
N THR A 169 13.91 0.28 -23.93
CA THR A 169 14.98 0.00 -22.96
C THR A 169 14.74 -1.30 -22.21
N ASP A 170 15.81 -2.09 -22.04
CA ASP A 170 15.82 -3.27 -21.20
C ASP A 170 16.36 -2.90 -19.80
N ILE A 171 15.53 -3.08 -18.77
CA ILE A 171 15.91 -2.86 -17.38
C ILE A 171 16.26 -4.20 -16.75
N LYS A 172 17.47 -4.31 -16.19
CA LYS A 172 17.87 -5.48 -15.41
C LYS A 172 17.47 -5.30 -13.95
N ALA A 173 16.84 -6.33 -13.40
CA ALA A 173 16.49 -6.38 -11.99
C ALA A 173 17.05 -7.67 -11.37
N GLN A 174 17.72 -7.52 -10.23
CA GLN A 174 18.12 -8.62 -9.36
C GLN A 174 17.11 -8.72 -8.23
N ARG A 175 16.66 -9.93 -7.90
CA ARG A 175 15.61 -10.21 -6.92
C ARG A 175 16.11 -11.23 -5.92
N GLN A 176 15.69 -11.08 -4.68
CA GLN A 176 16.03 -12.03 -3.63
C GLN A 176 14.91 -12.09 -2.60
N ILE A 177 14.48 -13.31 -2.26
CA ILE A 177 13.64 -13.55 -1.08
C ILE A 177 14.54 -13.45 0.16
N LEU A 178 14.14 -12.60 1.10
CA LEU A 178 14.86 -12.41 2.35
C LEU A 178 14.10 -13.16 3.48
N PRO A 179 14.73 -14.14 4.15
CA PRO A 179 14.10 -14.89 5.23
C PRO A 179 14.11 -14.05 6.52
N LEU A 180 13.21 -13.07 6.61
CA LEU A 180 13.06 -12.19 7.77
C LEU A 180 11.81 -12.57 8.57
N ASP A 181 11.94 -12.45 9.89
CA ASP A 181 10.83 -12.65 10.82
C ASP A 181 9.97 -11.38 10.85
N VAL A 182 8.66 -11.55 10.66
CA VAL A 182 7.65 -10.47 10.66
C VAL A 182 6.55 -10.92 11.59
N LYS A 183 5.99 -10.01 12.41
CA LYS A 183 4.94 -10.31 13.39
C LYS A 183 3.56 -10.57 12.74
N ALA A 184 3.49 -11.56 11.87
CA ALA A 184 2.29 -11.98 11.13
C ALA A 184 2.29 -13.50 10.94
N GLU A 185 1.11 -14.09 10.66
CA GLU A 185 0.98 -15.54 10.42
C GLU A 185 1.73 -16.00 9.17
N LYS A 186 1.75 -15.14 8.14
CA LYS A 186 2.45 -15.36 6.88
C LYS A 186 3.12 -14.07 6.42
N SER A 187 4.32 -14.18 5.87
CA SER A 187 5.01 -13.06 5.26
C SER A 187 5.90 -13.49 4.11
N LEU A 188 6.15 -12.56 3.20
CA LEU A 188 7.11 -12.66 2.11
C LEU A 188 7.85 -11.33 2.05
N THR A 189 9.17 -11.38 2.24
CA THR A 189 10.03 -10.21 2.03
C THR A 189 10.84 -10.42 0.75
N MET A 190 10.71 -9.49 -0.19
CA MET A 190 11.43 -9.50 -1.45
C MET A 190 12.27 -8.23 -1.57
N SER A 191 13.57 -8.38 -1.81
CA SER A 191 14.40 -7.27 -2.28
C SER A 191 14.50 -7.29 -3.80
N THR A 192 14.60 -6.11 -4.40
CA THR A 192 14.86 -5.92 -5.82
C THR A 192 15.88 -4.81 -6.00
N ILE A 193 16.94 -5.07 -6.76
CA ILE A 193 17.91 -4.06 -7.18
C ILE A 193 17.74 -3.87 -8.69
N MET A 194 17.37 -2.67 -9.11
CA MET A 194 17.20 -2.32 -10.52
C MET A 194 18.33 -1.43 -11.00
N ASP A 195 18.84 -1.69 -12.20
CA ASP A 195 19.72 -0.77 -12.91
C ASP A 195 18.89 0.41 -13.43
N ALA A 196 19.03 1.57 -12.78
CA ALA A 196 18.31 2.80 -13.13
C ALA A 196 18.98 3.56 -14.29
N GLY A 197 20.08 3.02 -14.84
CA GLY A 197 20.89 3.68 -15.87
C GLY A 197 21.93 4.64 -15.27
N GLY A 198 22.90 5.03 -16.10
CA GLY A 198 23.95 5.98 -15.69
C GLY A 198 24.88 5.46 -14.58
N GLY A 199 24.92 4.15 -14.34
CA GLY A 199 25.69 3.52 -13.26
C GLY A 199 25.03 3.63 -11.88
N GLN A 200 23.74 3.99 -11.83
CA GLN A 200 22.97 4.07 -10.59
C GLN A 200 22.10 2.83 -10.40
N ASN A 201 22.01 2.36 -9.16
CA ASN A 201 21.09 1.30 -8.77
C ASN A 201 19.97 1.88 -7.93
N LEU A 202 18.76 1.36 -8.13
CA LEU A 202 17.63 1.59 -7.24
C LEU A 202 17.36 0.30 -6.46
N SER A 203 17.57 0.35 -5.15
CA SER A 203 17.20 -0.71 -4.22
C SER A 203 15.75 -0.53 -3.80
N SER A 204 14.97 -1.59 -3.85
CA SER A 204 13.61 -1.66 -3.31
C SER A 204 13.45 -2.90 -2.46
N VAL A 205 12.73 -2.77 -1.35
CA VAL A 205 12.29 -3.92 -0.55
C VAL A 205 10.78 -3.82 -0.36
N ALA A 206 10.10 -4.92 -0.65
CA ALA A 206 8.69 -5.10 -0.37
C ALA A 206 8.51 -6.18 0.71
N VAL A 207 7.86 -5.83 1.80
CA VAL A 207 7.38 -6.77 2.82
C VAL A 207 5.88 -6.90 2.65
N GLN A 208 5.43 -8.12 2.36
CA GLN A 208 4.02 -8.50 2.29
C GLN A 208 3.72 -9.41 3.47
N ALA A 209 2.68 -9.12 4.25
CA ALA A 209 2.39 -9.87 5.45
C ALA A 209 0.90 -9.95 5.75
N LEU A 210 0.42 -11.11 6.23
CA LEU A 210 -0.98 -11.41 6.52
C LEU A 210 -1.10 -11.95 7.95
N ASP A 211 -1.97 -11.34 8.76
CA ASP A 211 -2.34 -11.76 10.11
C ASP A 211 -3.88 -11.73 10.25
N GLY A 212 -4.51 -12.90 10.33
CA GLY A 212 -5.96 -13.04 10.30
C GLY A 212 -6.57 -12.50 8.99
N ASN A 213 -7.38 -11.43 9.09
CA ASN A 213 -7.99 -10.77 7.93
C ASN A 213 -7.23 -9.50 7.50
N ASN A 214 -6.10 -9.17 8.13
CA ASN A 214 -5.36 -7.95 7.82
C ASN A 214 -4.11 -8.27 7.01
N PHE A 215 -4.02 -7.67 5.84
CA PHE A 215 -2.88 -7.75 4.95
C PHE A 215 -2.18 -6.39 4.87
N VAL A 216 -0.86 -6.38 5.07
CA VAL A 216 -0.02 -5.19 5.01
C VAL A 216 1.03 -5.38 3.92
N LEU A 217 1.18 -4.37 3.06
CA LEU A 217 2.25 -4.27 2.08
C LEU A 217 3.05 -2.99 2.34
N VAL A 218 4.31 -3.16 2.75
CA VAL A 218 5.28 -2.07 2.90
C VAL A 218 6.28 -2.16 1.76
N THR A 219 6.40 -1.09 0.98
CA THR A 219 7.44 -0.93 -0.03
C THR A 219 8.33 0.25 0.31
N LEU A 220 9.63 -0.02 0.49
CA LEU A 220 10.65 1.00 0.61
C LEU A 220 11.52 1.02 -0.64
N GLN A 221 11.96 2.20 -1.05
CA GLN A 221 12.85 2.38 -2.21
C GLN A 221 13.88 3.47 -1.98
N THR A 222 15.12 3.25 -2.42
CA THR A 222 16.23 4.18 -2.25
C THR A 222 17.36 3.89 -3.23
N GLY A 223 18.12 4.92 -3.60
CA GLY A 223 19.33 4.79 -4.43
C GLY A 223 20.63 4.69 -3.62
N SER A 224 20.57 4.71 -2.28
CA SER A 224 21.76 4.87 -1.43
C SER A 224 21.96 3.82 -0.34
N LEU A 225 20.93 3.07 0.06
CA LEU A 225 21.06 2.03 1.08
C LEU A 225 21.17 0.63 0.47
N GLU A 226 21.88 -0.23 1.19
CA GLU A 226 21.96 -1.65 0.88
C GLU A 226 20.62 -2.36 1.19
N PRO A 227 20.26 -3.41 0.43
CA PRO A 227 18.98 -4.10 0.59
C PRO A 227 18.70 -4.63 2.00
N ALA A 228 19.73 -5.08 2.73
CA ALA A 228 19.57 -5.62 4.08
C ALA A 228 19.14 -4.56 5.10
N GLU A 229 19.71 -3.36 5.02
CA GLU A 229 19.33 -2.24 5.89
C GLU A 229 17.91 -1.75 5.56
N LEU A 230 17.60 -1.65 4.27
CA LEU A 230 16.27 -1.27 3.81
C LEU A 230 15.22 -2.30 4.24
N ALA A 231 15.55 -3.59 4.22
CA ALA A 231 14.65 -4.66 4.62
C ALA A 231 14.35 -4.65 6.13
N ALA A 232 15.35 -4.39 6.97
CA ALA A 232 15.14 -4.25 8.42
C ALA A 232 14.14 -3.12 8.73
N GLN A 233 14.28 -1.97 8.06
CA GLN A 233 13.34 -0.84 8.21
C GLN A 233 11.93 -1.19 7.69
N ALA A 234 11.83 -1.93 6.58
CA ALA A 234 10.54 -2.34 6.03
C ALA A 234 9.81 -3.33 6.96
N VAL A 235 10.55 -4.24 7.60
CA VAL A 235 10.02 -5.17 8.61
C VAL A 235 9.56 -4.42 9.84
N GLU A 236 10.36 -3.50 10.38
CA GLU A 236 9.97 -2.68 11.55
C GLU A 236 8.69 -1.90 11.29
N LEU A 237 8.55 -1.30 10.10
CA LEU A 237 7.35 -0.57 9.73
C LEU A 237 6.14 -1.48 9.54
N THR A 238 6.35 -2.71 9.05
CA THR A 238 5.30 -3.73 8.94
C THR A 238 4.82 -4.19 10.31
N ASP A 239 5.75 -4.45 11.23
CA ASP A 239 5.45 -4.83 12.61
C ASP A 239 4.69 -3.71 13.33
N LYS A 240 5.11 -2.45 13.15
CA LYS A 240 4.39 -1.28 13.66
C LYS A 240 2.96 -1.22 13.10
N ALA A 241 2.77 -1.50 11.82
CA ALA A 241 1.43 -1.55 11.22
C ALA A 241 0.53 -2.60 11.90
N PHE A 242 1.05 -3.79 12.18
CA PHE A 242 0.27 -4.80 12.91
C PHE A 242 0.01 -4.44 14.38
N ASP A 243 0.96 -3.77 15.05
CA ASP A 243 0.76 -3.29 16.42
C ASP A 243 -0.36 -2.21 16.46
N GLU A 244 -0.42 -1.31 15.49
CA GLU A 244 -1.51 -0.32 15.33
C GLU A 244 -2.86 -0.98 14.97
N ILE A 245 -2.86 -1.96 14.05
CA ILE A 245 -4.05 -2.74 13.70
C ILE A 245 -4.64 -3.42 14.94
N LYS A 246 -3.79 -4.09 15.74
CA LYS A 246 -4.21 -4.76 16.98
C LYS A 246 -4.75 -3.78 18.01
N SER A 247 -4.25 -2.55 18.03
CA SER A 247 -4.70 -1.50 18.94
C SER A 247 -6.04 -0.88 18.53
N ALA A 248 -6.41 -0.99 17.26
CA ALA A 248 -7.65 -0.46 16.71
C ALA A 248 -8.86 -1.43 16.79
N GLN A 249 -8.62 -2.70 17.13
CA GLN A 249 -9.62 -3.78 17.24
C GLN A 249 -10.15 -3.93 18.67
#